data_AF-A0A011UBD0-F1
#
_entry.id   AF-A0A011UBD0-F1
#
_cell.length_a   1.000
_cell.length_b   1.000
_cell.length_c   1.000
_cell.angle_alpha   90.00
_cell.angle_beta   90.00
_cell.angle_gamma   90.00
#
_symmetry.space_group_name_H-M   'P 1'
#
loop_
_entity.id
_entity.type
_entity.pdbx_description
1 polymer ?
#
loop_
_entity_poly.entity_id
_entity_poly.type
_entity_poly.pdbx_seq_one_letter_code
_entity_poly.pdbx_strand_id
1 'polypeptide(L)'
;MDYCFEADSWGASFSFPWAAAGGYIKSCNEAQIKILLCILAGPRYTDSAMLSAMSGFSEADVDSAVTYWKERGVIKVNSENPVVSKPEASHTFSAKNEPASLVESVKPTKAAAVEKKIIVKYSQREIQQKAENDATLKSLINEIQSLQFSINGMELGKLIELYELYRFDAPSILLAADHCRAAGKCSIAYLHTVMINWYNEGINTYAEVEQAIITASERRSYENKVLGIFGMENRPSKKQQQYMTEWRRLGFNNDLIELAYNKCLDTKSKLSFSYIDGILKNWAKVGVSSVEDAEQSDKQHKKKYSAVSEDKPSYDLNEYENFARNYDFGDAPWNVRKEEDQ
;
A
#
# COMPACT_ATOMS: atom_id res chain seq x y z
N MET A 1 -10.88 10.02 -40.51
CA MET A 1 -9.62 9.29 -40.35
C MET A 1 -9.48 9.05 -38.86
N ASP A 2 -9.48 7.79 -38.45
CA ASP A 2 -9.26 7.40 -37.06
C ASP A 2 -7.78 7.14 -36.86
N TYR A 3 -7.18 7.80 -35.88
CA TYR A 3 -5.76 7.69 -35.58
C TYR A 3 -5.62 6.93 -34.26
N CYS A 4 -4.91 5.81 -34.28
CA CYS A 4 -4.56 5.04 -33.08
C CYS A 4 -3.04 5.08 -32.90
N PHE A 5 -2.58 5.19 -31.65
CA PHE A 5 -1.17 5.15 -31.31
C PHE A 5 -0.74 3.68 -31.11
N GLU A 6 0.18 3.18 -31.95
CA GLU A 6 0.68 1.81 -31.82
C GLU A 6 1.63 1.67 -30.61
N ALA A 7 1.10 1.09 -29.53
CA ALA A 7 1.79 0.91 -28.26
C ALA A 7 3.07 0.04 -28.35
N ASP A 8 3.16 -0.82 -29.36
CA ASP A 8 4.31 -1.71 -29.58
C ASP A 8 5.56 -0.96 -30.11
N SER A 9 5.44 0.33 -30.41
CA SER A 9 6.52 1.20 -30.90
C SER A 9 7.40 1.79 -29.79
N TRP A 10 7.16 1.43 -28.52
CA TRP A 10 7.87 2.01 -27.39
C TRP A 10 9.34 1.55 -27.33
N GLY A 11 10.22 2.39 -27.87
CA GLY A 11 11.64 2.44 -27.52
C GLY A 11 11.88 3.25 -26.23
N ALA A 12 12.96 4.04 -26.20
CA ALA A 12 13.26 4.93 -25.08
C ALA A 12 12.19 6.04 -24.94
N SER A 13 11.52 6.10 -23.78
CA SER A 13 10.60 7.18 -23.43
C SER A 13 11.38 8.41 -22.95
N PHE A 14 11.06 9.61 -23.44
CA PHE A 14 11.57 10.85 -22.87
C PHE A 14 10.45 11.61 -22.15
N SER A 15 10.80 12.26 -21.04
CA SER A 15 9.89 13.13 -20.30
C SER A 15 9.88 14.52 -20.91
N PHE A 16 8.70 15.04 -21.25
CA PHE A 16 8.57 16.39 -21.79
C PHE A 16 8.57 17.44 -20.66
N PRO A 17 9.40 18.51 -20.73
CA PRO A 17 9.47 19.52 -19.68
C PRO A 17 8.14 20.27 -19.50
N TRP A 18 7.62 20.31 -18.27
CA TRP A 18 6.41 21.09 -17.95
C TRP A 18 6.56 22.58 -18.28
N ALA A 19 7.77 23.14 -18.09
CA ALA A 19 8.05 24.53 -18.45
C ALA A 19 7.77 24.83 -19.93
N ALA A 20 7.98 23.86 -20.82
CA ALA A 20 7.59 23.96 -22.23
C ALA A 20 6.10 23.67 -22.42
N ALA A 21 5.56 22.61 -21.78
CA ALA A 21 4.19 22.14 -22.00
C ALA A 21 3.10 23.07 -21.45
N GLY A 22 3.28 23.62 -20.25
CA GLY A 22 2.24 24.34 -19.53
C GLY A 22 2.04 25.78 -19.99
N GLY A 23 2.96 26.36 -20.78
CA GLY A 23 2.95 27.80 -21.06
C GLY A 23 3.20 28.22 -22.51
N TYR A 24 4.00 27.47 -23.26
CA TYR A 24 4.54 27.96 -24.54
C TYR A 24 4.06 27.18 -25.77
N ILE A 25 3.47 25.99 -25.62
CA ILE A 25 3.00 25.18 -26.76
C ILE A 25 2.10 25.97 -27.73
N LYS A 26 1.18 26.80 -27.23
CA LYS A 26 0.25 27.58 -28.07
C LYS A 26 0.95 28.65 -28.93
N SER A 27 2.11 29.15 -28.51
CA SER A 27 2.85 30.22 -29.17
C SER A 27 4.13 29.74 -29.87
N CYS A 28 4.41 28.44 -29.83
CA CYS A 28 5.54 27.85 -30.52
C CYS A 28 5.22 27.58 -32.00
N ASN A 29 6.24 27.74 -32.85
CA ASN A 29 6.17 27.29 -34.24
C ASN A 29 6.57 25.82 -34.37
N GLU A 30 6.31 25.23 -35.54
CA GLU A 30 6.62 23.83 -35.84
C GLU A 30 8.11 23.49 -35.62
N ALA A 31 9.00 24.38 -36.06
CA ALA A 31 10.45 24.21 -35.91
C ALA A 31 10.86 24.11 -34.43
N GLN A 32 10.38 25.02 -33.58
CA GLN A 32 10.69 25.07 -32.15
C GLN A 32 10.26 23.81 -31.40
N ILE A 33 9.08 23.27 -31.74
CA ILE A 33 8.57 22.05 -31.10
C ILE A 33 9.37 20.85 -31.58
N LYS A 34 9.56 20.71 -32.90
CA LYS A 34 10.26 19.57 -33.49
C LYS A 34 11.71 19.49 -33.03
N ILE A 35 12.40 20.63 -32.99
CA ILE A 35 13.79 20.71 -32.51
C ILE A 35 13.88 20.38 -31.02
N LEU A 36 12.94 20.84 -30.19
CA LEU A 36 12.89 20.45 -28.77
C LEU A 36 12.68 18.93 -28.59
N LEU A 37 11.80 18.33 -29.39
CA LEU A 37 11.59 16.87 -29.38
C LEU A 37 12.85 16.11 -29.80
N CYS A 38 13.58 16.59 -30.82
CA CYS A 38 14.86 16.03 -31.23
C CYS A 38 15.91 16.12 -30.12
N ILE A 39 15.96 17.24 -29.37
CA ILE A 39 16.87 17.41 -28.22
C ILE A 39 16.52 16.43 -27.09
N LEU A 40 15.24 16.20 -26.83
CA LEU A 40 14.77 15.29 -25.77
C LEU A 40 14.93 13.80 -26.15
N ALA A 41 14.81 13.48 -27.43
CA ALA A 41 15.01 12.13 -27.95
C ALA A 41 16.50 11.79 -28.19
N GLY A 42 17.34 12.81 -28.32
CA GLY A 42 18.77 12.68 -28.59
C GLY A 42 19.64 12.46 -27.33
N PRO A 43 20.96 12.28 -27.53
CA PRO A 43 21.92 12.17 -26.43
C PRO A 43 21.96 13.44 -25.57
N ARG A 44 22.43 13.30 -24.32
CA ARG A 44 22.42 14.34 -23.27
C ARG A 44 23.13 15.65 -23.67
N TYR A 45 23.99 15.61 -24.68
CA TYR A 45 24.61 16.75 -25.33
C TYR A 45 24.51 16.54 -26.84
N THR A 46 24.03 17.57 -27.55
CA THR A 46 23.81 17.56 -29.00
C THR A 46 24.33 18.86 -29.60
N ASP A 47 24.88 18.78 -30.81
CA ASP A 47 25.35 19.92 -31.59
C ASP A 47 24.28 20.36 -32.62
N SER A 48 24.41 21.59 -33.12
CA SER A 48 23.45 22.16 -34.07
C SER A 48 23.40 21.37 -35.40
N ALA A 49 24.52 20.74 -35.80
CA ALA A 49 24.61 19.90 -36.99
C ALA A 49 23.79 18.60 -36.87
N MET A 50 23.86 17.89 -35.74
CA MET A 50 23.06 16.70 -35.50
C MET A 50 21.56 17.02 -35.40
N LEU A 51 21.21 18.13 -34.73
CA LEU A 51 19.82 18.57 -34.62
C LEU A 51 19.23 19.01 -35.96
N SER A 52 20.04 19.63 -36.82
CA SER A 52 19.68 19.96 -38.20
C SER A 52 19.35 18.67 -38.98
N ALA A 53 20.21 17.65 -38.90
CA ALA A 53 20.01 16.36 -39.54
C ALA A 53 18.77 15.60 -39.02
N MET A 54 18.49 15.65 -37.72
CA MET A 54 17.35 14.97 -37.09
C MET A 54 16.01 15.69 -37.32
N SER A 55 16.01 17.02 -37.32
CA SER A 55 14.79 17.82 -37.40
C SER A 55 14.39 18.15 -38.85
N GLY A 56 15.35 18.16 -39.77
CA GLY A 56 15.17 18.57 -41.17
C GLY A 56 15.14 20.09 -41.38
N PHE A 57 15.51 20.88 -40.36
CA PHE A 57 15.61 22.34 -40.41
C PHE A 57 17.07 22.78 -40.53
N SER A 58 17.31 24.00 -41.03
CA SER A 58 18.66 24.53 -41.18
C SER A 58 19.34 24.77 -39.82
N GLU A 59 20.67 24.81 -39.78
CA GLU A 59 21.41 25.12 -38.54
C GLU A 59 21.00 26.49 -37.94
N ALA A 60 20.68 27.46 -38.80
CA ALA A 60 20.19 28.78 -38.36
C ALA A 60 18.82 28.69 -37.65
N ASP A 61 17.93 27.82 -38.12
CA ASP A 61 16.62 27.58 -37.49
C ASP A 61 16.78 26.81 -36.18
N VAL A 62 17.74 25.88 -36.12
CA VAL A 62 18.12 25.16 -34.90
C VAL A 62 18.63 26.12 -33.83
N ASP A 63 19.57 27.00 -34.18
CA ASP A 63 20.15 27.97 -33.25
C ASP A 63 19.10 28.98 -32.77
N SER A 64 18.18 29.38 -33.65
CA SER A 64 17.04 30.24 -33.30
C SER A 64 16.10 29.54 -32.30
N ALA A 65 15.75 28.28 -32.55
CA ALA A 65 14.90 27.49 -31.66
C ALA A 65 15.56 27.22 -30.30
N VAL A 66 16.85 26.90 -30.28
CA VAL A 66 17.61 26.70 -29.05
C VAL A 66 17.68 28.00 -28.24
N THR A 67 17.89 29.14 -28.91
CA THR A 67 17.87 30.47 -28.26
C THR A 67 16.51 30.78 -27.66
N TYR A 68 15.42 30.53 -28.40
CA TYR A 68 14.05 30.71 -27.93
C TYR A 68 13.76 29.93 -26.63
N TRP A 69 14.21 28.68 -26.56
CA TRP A 69 14.04 27.81 -25.39
C TRP A 69 15.01 28.13 -24.25
N LYS A 70 16.20 28.64 -24.56
CA LYS A 70 17.15 29.16 -23.58
C LYS A 70 16.58 30.37 -22.84
N GLU A 71 16.01 31.33 -23.56
CA GLU A 71 15.38 32.53 -22.98
C GLU A 71 14.21 32.18 -22.03
N ARG A 72 13.51 31.08 -22.32
CA ARG A 72 12.38 30.58 -21.52
C ARG A 72 12.82 29.63 -20.39
N GLY A 73 14.12 29.43 -20.22
CA GLY A 73 14.69 28.59 -19.16
C GLY A 73 14.47 27.09 -19.35
N VAL A 74 14.09 26.65 -20.56
CA VAL A 74 13.83 25.23 -20.87
C VAL A 74 15.14 24.51 -21.21
N ILE A 75 16.09 25.20 -21.87
CA ILE A 75 17.38 24.62 -22.29
C ILE A 75 18.54 25.44 -21.73
N LYS A 76 19.61 24.75 -21.33
CA LYS A 76 20.90 25.38 -20.97
C LYS A 76 21.90 25.10 -22.09
N VAL A 77 22.46 26.14 -22.68
CA VAL A 77 23.53 26.04 -23.67
C VAL A 77 24.85 26.14 -22.94
N ASN A 78 25.62 25.05 -22.92
CA ASN A 78 26.98 25.05 -22.41
C ASN A 78 27.93 25.35 -23.57
N SER A 79 28.45 26.57 -23.64
CA SER A 79 29.54 26.88 -24.56
C SER A 79 30.87 26.41 -23.93
N GLU A 80 31.42 25.33 -24.52
CA GLU A 80 32.82 24.82 -24.48
C GLU A 80 33.34 24.01 -23.24
N ASN A 81 33.27 22.66 -23.38
CA ASN A 81 34.22 21.54 -23.07
C ASN A 81 35.39 21.66 -22.03
N PRO A 82 35.95 20.53 -21.47
CA PRO A 82 35.35 19.47 -20.63
C PRO A 82 36.29 19.03 -19.47
N VAL A 83 35.92 19.13 -18.18
CA VAL A 83 36.61 18.32 -17.12
C VAL A 83 35.64 17.92 -16.02
N VAL A 84 35.65 16.62 -15.74
CA VAL A 84 35.09 15.89 -14.59
C VAL A 84 35.11 16.71 -13.30
N SER A 85 33.94 16.85 -12.63
CA SER A 85 33.81 16.88 -11.16
C SER A 85 32.33 16.96 -10.73
N LYS A 86 31.92 15.98 -9.91
CA LYS A 86 30.85 16.07 -8.91
C LYS A 86 31.55 16.47 -7.57
N PRO A 87 30.92 16.99 -6.50
CA PRO A 87 29.54 17.45 -6.26
C PRO A 87 29.44 18.89 -5.71
N GLU A 88 28.20 19.28 -5.38
CA GLU A 88 27.79 20.25 -4.33
C GLU A 88 27.60 21.74 -4.66
N ALA A 89 26.30 22.05 -4.82
CA ALA A 89 25.52 23.09 -4.12
C ALA A 89 26.17 24.45 -3.80
N SER A 90 25.58 25.51 -4.36
CA SER A 90 24.62 26.39 -3.68
C SER A 90 24.34 27.62 -4.54
N HIS A 91 23.09 28.08 -4.60
CA HIS A 91 22.70 29.47 -4.27
C HIS A 91 21.17 29.60 -4.26
N THR A 92 20.65 29.38 -3.05
CA THR A 92 19.75 30.24 -2.29
C THR A 92 18.72 31.11 -3.03
N PHE A 93 17.43 30.86 -2.73
CA PHE A 93 16.38 31.88 -2.77
C PHE A 93 16.24 32.48 -1.35
N SER A 94 16.30 33.81 -1.27
CA SER A 94 16.19 34.58 -0.03
C SER A 94 14.72 34.84 0.32
N ALA A 95 14.31 34.53 1.55
CA ALA A 95 13.20 35.19 2.22
C ALA A 95 13.50 35.24 3.72
N LYS A 96 13.46 36.46 4.24
CA LYS A 96 13.84 36.89 5.60
C LYS A 96 12.75 36.46 6.60
N ASN A 97 13.13 35.77 7.68
CA ASN A 97 12.81 36.12 9.08
C ASN A 97 13.52 35.15 10.04
N GLU A 98 14.00 35.72 11.15
CA GLU A 98 14.95 35.19 12.13
C GLU A 98 14.59 33.86 12.84
N PRO A 99 15.60 33.08 13.28
CA PRO A 99 15.44 31.79 13.95
C PRO A 99 15.67 31.86 15.48
N ALA A 100 15.17 30.85 16.19
CA ALA A 100 15.74 30.44 17.47
C ALA A 100 15.79 28.91 17.60
N SER A 101 17.03 28.41 17.74
CA SER A 101 17.51 27.17 18.39
C SER A 101 17.11 25.82 17.77
N LEU A 102 18.02 25.04 17.14
CA LEU A 102 19.06 24.14 17.72
C LEU A 102 18.45 23.14 18.73
N VAL A 103 18.55 21.81 18.67
CA VAL A 103 19.18 20.73 17.85
C VAL A 103 18.32 19.47 18.18
N GLU A 104 18.31 18.35 17.46
CA GLU A 104 19.20 17.19 17.72
C GLU A 104 18.66 15.94 16.97
N SER A 105 19.55 15.36 16.16
CA SER A 105 19.75 13.93 15.83
C SER A 105 18.77 13.08 14.99
N VAL A 106 19.44 12.35 14.09
CA VAL A 106 19.02 11.50 12.97
C VAL A 106 18.91 10.03 13.41
N LYS A 107 17.90 9.28 12.92
CA LYS A 107 18.02 7.85 12.56
C LYS A 107 17.07 7.47 11.39
N PRO A 108 17.41 6.43 10.58
CA PRO A 108 17.14 6.38 9.15
C PRO A 108 15.78 5.78 8.78
N THR A 109 15.15 6.38 7.77
CA THR A 109 13.83 6.02 7.23
C THR A 109 13.94 4.87 6.23
N LYS A 110 13.16 3.80 6.47
CA LYS A 110 12.90 2.72 5.50
C LYS A 110 12.26 3.29 4.23
N ALA A 111 12.66 2.72 3.09
CA ALA A 111 12.26 3.07 1.73
C ALA A 111 10.80 3.53 1.61
N ALA A 112 10.65 4.77 1.14
CA ALA A 112 9.38 5.39 0.81
C ALA A 112 8.84 4.80 -0.50
N ALA A 113 7.63 4.25 -0.46
CA ALA A 113 6.76 4.21 -1.63
C ALA A 113 6.46 5.67 -2.02
N VAL A 114 6.87 6.07 -3.23
CA VAL A 114 6.60 7.41 -3.75
C VAL A 114 5.17 7.43 -4.28
N GLU A 115 4.21 7.65 -3.39
CA GLU A 115 2.89 8.12 -3.80
C GLU A 115 3.05 9.59 -4.24
N LYS A 116 2.84 9.85 -5.54
CA LYS A 116 2.79 11.22 -6.07
C LYS A 116 1.55 11.91 -5.50
N LYS A 117 1.70 12.52 -4.32
CA LYS A 117 0.67 13.39 -3.75
C LYS A 117 0.55 14.61 -4.63
N ILE A 118 -0.49 14.67 -5.45
CA ILE A 118 -0.80 15.86 -6.24
C ILE A 118 -1.30 16.92 -5.26
N ILE A 119 -0.45 17.88 -4.91
CA ILE A 119 -0.82 18.99 -4.01
C ILE A 119 -1.15 20.19 -4.88
N VAL A 120 -2.44 20.38 -5.20
CA VAL A 120 -2.92 21.63 -5.76
C VAL A 120 -3.23 22.57 -4.59
N LYS A 121 -2.42 23.61 -4.40
CA LYS A 121 -2.73 24.67 -3.43
C LYS A 121 -3.60 25.73 -4.11
N TYR A 122 -4.89 25.70 -3.87
CA TYR A 122 -5.78 26.79 -4.26
C TYR A 122 -5.58 28.01 -3.34
N SER A 123 -5.59 29.22 -3.92
CA SER A 123 -5.67 30.46 -3.15
C SER A 123 -7.07 30.60 -2.51
N GLN A 124 -7.16 31.21 -1.33
CA GLN A 124 -8.44 31.43 -0.63
C GLN A 124 -9.48 32.16 -1.49
N ARG A 125 -9.04 33.08 -2.35
CA ARG A 125 -9.91 33.78 -3.31
C ARG A 125 -10.43 32.87 -4.42
N GLU A 126 -9.60 31.96 -4.91
CA GLU A 126 -9.98 31.00 -5.96
C GLU A 126 -10.97 29.97 -5.42
N ILE A 127 -10.79 29.53 -4.17
CA ILE A 127 -11.71 28.62 -3.48
C ILE A 127 -13.11 29.24 -3.39
N GLN A 128 -13.20 30.50 -2.96
CA GLN A 128 -14.49 31.22 -2.82
C GLN A 128 -15.15 31.46 -4.17
N GLN A 129 -14.38 31.94 -5.16
CA GLN A 129 -14.90 32.17 -6.51
C GLN A 129 -15.43 30.89 -7.17
N LYS A 130 -14.76 29.76 -6.96
CA LYS A 130 -15.20 28.46 -7.48
C LYS A 130 -16.46 27.94 -6.78
N ALA A 131 -16.54 28.08 -5.46
CA ALA A 131 -17.72 27.71 -4.69
C ALA A 131 -18.97 28.52 -5.10
N GLU A 132 -18.79 29.75 -5.59
CA GLU A 132 -19.89 30.61 -6.05
C GLU A 132 -20.31 30.34 -7.50
N ASN A 133 -19.35 30.00 -8.37
CA ASN A 133 -19.59 29.85 -9.82
C ASN A 133 -20.14 28.48 -10.22
N ASP A 134 -19.85 27.42 -9.48
CA ASP A 134 -20.33 26.06 -9.76
C ASP A 134 -21.56 25.73 -8.91
N ALA A 135 -22.73 25.59 -9.57
CA ALA A 135 -23.99 25.29 -8.91
C ALA A 135 -24.00 23.91 -8.23
N THR A 136 -23.32 22.91 -8.81
CA THR A 136 -23.22 21.55 -8.26
C THR A 136 -22.35 21.55 -7.01
N LEU A 137 -21.20 22.24 -7.06
CA LEU A 137 -20.33 22.40 -5.90
C LEU A 137 -21.02 23.16 -4.76
N LYS A 138 -21.81 24.19 -5.09
CA LYS A 138 -22.61 24.93 -4.11
C LYS A 138 -23.65 24.04 -3.43
N SER A 139 -24.34 23.17 -4.18
CA SER A 139 -25.27 22.17 -3.59
C SER A 139 -24.52 21.23 -2.66
N LEU A 140 -23.39 20.67 -3.12
CA LEU A 140 -22.55 19.77 -2.35
C LEU A 140 -22.11 20.39 -1.01
N ILE A 141 -21.67 21.65 -1.02
CA ILE A 141 -21.27 22.37 0.20
C ILE A 141 -22.46 22.52 1.15
N ASN A 142 -23.62 22.95 0.65
CA ASN A 142 -24.82 23.15 1.47
C ASN A 142 -25.30 21.83 2.09
N GLU A 143 -25.27 20.74 1.33
CA GLU A 143 -25.67 19.41 1.79
C GLU A 143 -24.70 18.89 2.86
N ILE A 144 -23.38 19.05 2.67
CA ILE A 144 -22.40 18.69 3.69
C ILE A 144 -22.56 19.52 4.97
N GLN A 145 -22.89 20.81 4.86
CA GLN A 145 -23.23 21.64 6.03
C GLN A 145 -24.51 21.13 6.72
N SER A 146 -25.51 20.69 5.96
CA SER A 146 -26.74 20.10 6.51
C SER A 146 -26.47 18.79 7.27
N LEU A 147 -25.44 18.04 6.87
CA LEU A 147 -24.94 16.85 7.57
C LEU A 147 -24.10 17.19 8.83
N GLN A 148 -24.10 18.47 9.25
CA GLN A 148 -23.40 19.00 10.43
C GLN A 148 -21.88 18.85 10.38
N PHE A 149 -21.28 18.84 9.19
CA PHE A 149 -19.82 18.91 9.06
C PHE A 149 -19.35 20.34 9.35
N SER A 150 -18.27 20.47 10.14
CA SER A 150 -17.56 21.74 10.25
C SER A 150 -16.86 22.04 8.93
N ILE A 151 -17.04 23.24 8.38
CA ILE A 151 -16.33 23.69 7.19
C ILE A 151 -15.53 24.94 7.53
N ASN A 152 -14.21 24.80 7.57
CA ASN A 152 -13.24 25.91 7.53
C ASN A 152 -12.80 26.21 6.08
N GLY A 153 -12.25 27.38 5.79
CA GLY A 153 -11.74 27.75 4.46
C GLY A 153 -10.65 26.79 3.92
N MET A 154 -9.83 26.21 4.79
CA MET A 154 -8.88 25.14 4.38
C MET A 154 -9.57 23.80 4.10
N GLU A 155 -10.68 23.51 4.79
CA GLU A 155 -11.46 22.28 4.57
C GLU A 155 -12.27 22.36 3.29
N LEU A 156 -12.79 23.55 2.96
CA LEU A 156 -13.43 23.80 1.68
C LEU A 156 -12.48 23.51 0.50
N GLY A 157 -11.20 23.90 0.62
CA GLY A 157 -10.19 23.53 -0.37
C GLY A 157 -10.03 22.03 -0.58
N LYS A 158 -10.11 21.23 0.48
CA LYS A 158 -10.08 19.75 0.40
C LYS A 158 -11.32 19.18 -0.29
N LEU A 159 -12.48 19.76 -0.04
CA LEU A 159 -13.72 19.32 -0.69
C LEU A 159 -13.66 19.59 -2.20
N ILE A 160 -13.15 20.75 -2.60
CA ILE A 160 -12.89 21.08 -4.01
C ILE A 160 -11.85 20.13 -4.61
N GLU A 161 -10.81 19.77 -3.85
CA GLU A 161 -9.81 18.78 -4.27
C GLU A 161 -10.47 17.44 -4.63
N LEU A 162 -11.37 16.91 -3.78
CA LEU A 162 -12.08 15.65 -4.06
C LEU A 162 -12.89 15.71 -5.36
N TYR A 163 -13.59 16.82 -5.58
CA TYR A 163 -14.46 17.00 -6.74
C TYR A 163 -13.69 17.27 -8.05
N GLU A 164 -12.74 18.21 -8.04
CA GLU A 164 -12.05 18.64 -9.26
C GLU A 164 -10.81 17.80 -9.60
N LEU A 165 -10.02 17.41 -8.59
CA LEU A 165 -8.75 16.74 -8.80
C LEU A 165 -8.91 15.22 -8.83
N TYR A 166 -9.57 14.66 -7.83
CA TYR A 166 -9.81 13.22 -7.75
C TYR A 166 -11.05 12.77 -8.54
N ARG A 167 -11.82 13.73 -9.08
CA ARG A 167 -12.95 13.49 -9.98
C ARG A 167 -14.07 12.64 -9.39
N PHE A 168 -14.24 12.66 -8.07
CA PHE A 168 -15.42 12.07 -7.45
C PHE A 168 -16.66 12.86 -7.81
N ASP A 169 -17.75 12.17 -8.14
CA ASP A 169 -19.05 12.80 -8.32
C ASP A 169 -19.60 13.32 -6.97
N ALA A 170 -20.41 14.38 -7.02
CA ALA A 170 -20.98 14.99 -5.82
C ALA A 170 -21.79 13.97 -4.98
N PRO A 171 -22.64 13.10 -5.58
CA PRO A 171 -23.31 12.04 -4.83
C PRO A 171 -22.36 11.09 -4.07
N SER A 172 -21.24 10.68 -4.68
CA SER A 172 -20.22 9.85 -4.01
C SER A 172 -19.62 10.52 -2.78
N ILE A 173 -19.30 11.82 -2.89
CA ILE A 173 -18.76 12.59 -1.77
C ILE A 173 -19.80 12.70 -0.65
N LEU A 174 -21.07 12.90 -0.99
CA LEU A 174 -22.18 12.96 -0.03
C LEU A 174 -22.42 11.63 0.67
N LEU A 175 -22.40 10.52 -0.07
CA LEU A 175 -22.55 9.18 0.48
C LEU A 175 -21.42 8.87 1.48
N ALA A 176 -20.18 9.21 1.13
CA ALA A 176 -19.04 9.09 2.01
C ALA A 176 -19.16 9.99 3.26
N ALA A 177 -19.68 11.20 3.10
CA ALA A 177 -19.94 12.11 4.22
C ALA A 177 -20.99 11.54 5.18
N ASP A 178 -22.09 10.98 4.65
CA ASP A 178 -23.11 10.34 5.48
C ASP A 178 -22.56 9.12 6.24
N HIS A 179 -21.72 8.32 5.60
CA HIS A 179 -21.00 7.22 6.26
C HIS A 179 -20.11 7.72 7.41
N CYS A 180 -19.35 8.80 7.19
CA CYS A 180 -18.51 9.41 8.21
C CYS A 180 -19.34 9.96 9.38
N ARG A 181 -20.52 10.53 9.10
CA ARG A 181 -21.49 11.00 10.10
C ARG A 181 -22.01 9.85 10.94
N ALA A 182 -22.42 8.74 10.32
CA ALA A 182 -22.86 7.53 11.02
C ALA A 182 -21.77 6.93 11.93
N ALA A 183 -20.49 7.13 11.59
CA ALA A 183 -19.35 6.77 12.43
C ALA A 183 -19.03 7.80 13.55
N GLY A 184 -19.77 8.90 13.64
CA GLY A 184 -19.55 10.00 14.59
C GLY A 184 -18.33 10.87 14.26
N LYS A 185 -17.93 10.93 12.98
CA LYS A 185 -16.74 11.65 12.48
C LYS A 185 -17.12 12.70 11.44
N CYS A 186 -17.79 13.77 11.85
CA CYS A 186 -18.24 14.87 10.98
C CYS A 186 -17.13 15.92 10.71
N SER A 187 -15.99 15.49 10.17
CA SER A 187 -14.87 16.38 9.80
C SER A 187 -14.52 16.20 8.34
N ILE A 188 -14.35 17.31 7.61
CA ILE A 188 -13.91 17.27 6.21
C ILE A 188 -12.50 16.69 6.08
N ALA A 189 -11.64 16.90 7.06
CA ALA A 189 -10.31 16.28 7.07
C ALA A 189 -10.40 14.75 7.14
N TYR A 190 -11.36 14.22 7.91
CA TYR A 190 -11.59 12.78 7.99
C TYR A 190 -12.20 12.24 6.69
N LEU A 191 -13.24 12.89 6.18
CA LEU A 191 -13.86 12.57 4.88
C LEU A 191 -12.81 12.52 3.76
N HIS A 192 -11.98 13.56 3.67
CA HIS A 192 -10.88 13.62 2.71
C HIS A 192 -9.95 12.41 2.84
N THR A 193 -9.53 12.07 4.07
CA THR A 193 -8.64 10.92 4.29
C THR A 193 -9.28 9.61 3.83
N VAL A 194 -10.58 9.41 4.11
CA VAL A 194 -11.33 8.22 3.67
C VAL A 194 -11.37 8.16 2.14
N MET A 195 -11.74 9.26 1.49
CA MET A 195 -11.87 9.32 0.03
C MET A 195 -10.53 9.16 -0.69
N ILE A 196 -9.43 9.72 -0.16
CA ILE A 196 -8.09 9.52 -0.74
C ILE A 196 -7.65 8.06 -0.61
N ASN A 197 -7.93 7.42 0.53
CA ASN A 197 -7.60 6.00 0.68
C ASN A 197 -8.38 5.15 -0.33
N TRP A 198 -9.67 5.42 -0.51
CA TRP A 198 -10.48 4.74 -1.53
C TRP A 198 -9.97 5.01 -2.95
N TYR A 199 -9.62 6.25 -3.27
CA TYR A 199 -9.01 6.57 -4.55
C TYR A 199 -7.71 5.77 -4.80
N ASN A 200 -6.85 5.66 -3.79
CA ASN A 200 -5.61 4.87 -3.86
C ASN A 200 -5.87 3.36 -3.99
N GLU A 201 -7.02 2.88 -3.50
CA GLU A 201 -7.51 1.51 -3.68
C GLU A 201 -8.21 1.30 -5.03
N GLY A 202 -8.32 2.35 -5.86
CA GLY A 202 -8.97 2.32 -7.17
C GLY A 202 -10.49 2.52 -7.14
N ILE A 203 -11.07 2.90 -5.99
CA ILE A 203 -12.49 3.17 -5.79
C ILE A 203 -12.75 4.63 -6.13
N ASN A 204 -13.45 4.90 -7.24
CA ASN A 204 -13.69 6.27 -7.71
C ASN A 204 -15.13 6.55 -8.18
N THR A 205 -15.94 5.52 -8.39
CA THR A 205 -17.35 5.67 -8.81
C THR A 205 -18.31 5.53 -7.64
N TYR A 206 -19.53 6.07 -7.79
CA TYR A 206 -20.60 5.94 -6.80
C TYR A 206 -20.87 4.49 -6.38
N ALA A 207 -20.98 3.57 -7.36
CA ALA A 207 -21.25 2.16 -7.08
C ALA A 207 -20.12 1.50 -6.30
N GLU A 208 -18.86 1.84 -6.60
CA GLU A 208 -17.71 1.30 -5.86
C GLU A 208 -17.62 1.88 -4.44
N VAL A 209 -17.91 3.18 -4.26
CA VAL A 209 -17.97 3.82 -2.94
C VAL A 209 -19.06 3.20 -2.08
N GLU A 210 -20.25 3.00 -2.64
CA GLU A 210 -21.36 2.30 -1.98
C GLU A 210 -20.94 0.88 -1.57
N GLN A 211 -20.35 0.12 -2.48
CA GLN A 211 -19.88 -1.23 -2.20
C GLN A 211 -18.79 -1.27 -1.12
N ALA A 212 -17.88 -0.29 -1.11
CA ALA A 212 -16.84 -0.16 -0.09
C ALA A 212 -17.46 0.08 1.30
N ILE A 213 -18.49 0.94 1.39
CA ILE A 213 -19.24 1.21 2.61
C ILE A 213 -19.96 -0.05 3.10
N ILE A 214 -20.66 -0.77 2.21
CA ILE A 214 -21.33 -2.03 2.53
C ILE A 214 -20.32 -3.04 3.08
N THR A 215 -19.22 -3.26 2.37
CA THR A 215 -18.17 -4.22 2.75
C THR A 215 -17.56 -3.88 4.11
N ALA A 216 -17.34 -2.60 4.40
CA ALA A 216 -16.85 -2.12 5.69
C ALA A 216 -17.87 -2.33 6.81
N SER A 217 -19.16 -2.07 6.55
CA SER A 217 -20.26 -2.32 7.49
C SER A 217 -20.38 -3.80 7.83
N GLU A 218 -20.37 -4.68 6.83
CA GLU A 218 -20.38 -6.13 7.01
C GLU A 218 -19.16 -6.61 7.79
N ARG A 219 -17.98 -6.02 7.55
CA ARG A 219 -16.76 -6.36 8.29
C ARG A 219 -16.93 -6.04 9.76
N ARG A 220 -17.44 -4.84 10.06
CA ARG A 220 -17.71 -4.41 11.42
C ARG A 220 -18.78 -5.27 12.10
N SER A 221 -19.83 -5.65 11.37
CA SER A 221 -20.87 -6.56 11.86
C SER A 221 -20.30 -7.93 12.21
N TYR A 222 -19.48 -8.51 11.33
CA TYR A 222 -18.80 -9.76 11.58
C TYR A 222 -17.85 -9.68 12.78
N GLU A 223 -16.99 -8.65 12.85
CA GLU A 223 -16.11 -8.41 14.01
C GLU A 223 -16.91 -8.31 15.31
N ASN A 224 -18.01 -7.56 15.34
CA ASN A 224 -18.85 -7.42 16.52
C ASN A 224 -19.48 -8.74 16.96
N LYS A 225 -19.93 -9.58 16.02
CA LYS A 225 -20.46 -10.92 16.32
C LYS A 225 -19.39 -11.82 16.94
N VAL A 226 -18.19 -11.84 16.36
CA VAL A 226 -17.05 -12.60 16.89
C VAL A 226 -16.68 -12.13 18.29
N LEU A 227 -16.65 -10.81 18.54
CA LEU A 227 -16.40 -10.26 19.89
C LEU A 227 -17.49 -10.67 20.88
N GLY A 228 -18.75 -10.68 20.44
CA GLY A 228 -19.87 -11.16 21.25
C GLY A 228 -19.73 -12.62 21.67
N ILE A 229 -19.35 -13.51 20.74
CA ILE A 229 -19.06 -14.93 21.02
C ILE A 229 -17.94 -15.06 22.05
N PHE A 230 -16.90 -14.24 21.92
CA PHE A 230 -15.74 -14.28 22.80
C PHE A 230 -15.97 -13.57 24.15
N GLY A 231 -17.14 -12.96 24.37
CA GLY A 231 -17.43 -12.16 25.56
C GLY A 231 -16.52 -10.94 25.72
N MET A 232 -16.00 -10.40 24.61
CA MET A 232 -15.09 -9.26 24.62
C MET A 232 -15.85 -7.94 24.43
N GLU A 233 -15.79 -7.07 25.44
CA GLU A 233 -16.37 -5.72 25.35
C GLU A 233 -15.39 -4.70 24.74
N ASN A 234 -14.09 -4.97 24.84
CA ASN A 234 -13.04 -4.08 24.36
C ASN A 234 -12.83 -4.18 22.85
N ARG A 235 -12.46 -3.05 22.23
CA ARG A 235 -12.13 -3.01 20.81
C ARG A 235 -10.92 -3.92 20.52
N PRO A 236 -10.98 -4.78 19.48
CA PRO A 236 -9.88 -5.66 19.14
C PRO A 236 -8.65 -4.87 18.70
N SER A 237 -7.48 -5.36 19.08
CA SER A 237 -6.19 -4.90 18.56
C SER A 237 -6.06 -5.19 17.06
N LYS A 238 -5.16 -4.47 16.38
CA LYS A 238 -4.89 -4.68 14.95
C LYS A 238 -4.57 -6.13 14.60
N LYS A 239 -3.83 -6.84 15.46
CA LYS A 239 -3.52 -8.28 15.27
C LYS A 239 -4.77 -9.14 15.36
N GLN A 240 -5.67 -8.86 16.29
CA GLN A 240 -6.95 -9.58 16.42
C GLN A 240 -7.86 -9.32 15.22
N GLN A 241 -7.90 -8.09 14.72
CA GLN A 241 -8.64 -7.75 13.50
C GLN A 241 -8.11 -8.48 12.26
N GLN A 242 -6.78 -8.69 12.17
CA GLN A 242 -6.18 -9.49 11.09
C GLN A 242 -6.66 -10.94 11.11
N TYR A 243 -6.71 -11.58 12.29
CA TYR A 243 -7.28 -12.92 12.42
C TYR A 243 -8.75 -12.96 11.96
N MET A 244 -9.59 -12.04 12.45
CA MET A 244 -11.00 -11.98 12.05
C MET A 244 -11.20 -11.73 10.56
N THR A 245 -10.36 -10.87 9.96
CA THR A 245 -10.37 -10.61 8.52
C THR A 245 -10.04 -11.88 7.72
N GLU A 246 -9.05 -12.64 8.18
CA GLU A 246 -8.66 -13.90 7.55
C GLU A 246 -9.76 -14.96 7.69
N TRP A 247 -10.39 -15.08 8.86
CA TRP A 247 -11.49 -16.02 9.06
C TRP A 247 -12.68 -15.70 8.18
N ARG A 248 -13.00 -14.41 8.01
CA ARG A 248 -14.01 -13.94 7.06
C ARG A 248 -13.64 -14.30 5.62
N ARG A 249 -12.36 -14.13 5.25
CA ARG A 249 -11.85 -14.47 3.91
C ARG A 249 -11.95 -15.97 3.61
N LEU A 250 -11.75 -16.80 4.62
CA LEU A 250 -11.93 -18.26 4.54
C LEU A 250 -13.40 -18.69 4.56
N GLY A 251 -14.35 -17.77 4.75
CA GLY A 251 -15.77 -18.06 4.71
C GLY A 251 -16.33 -18.72 5.97
N PHE A 252 -15.64 -18.61 7.11
CA PHE A 252 -16.13 -19.19 8.36
C PHE A 252 -17.37 -18.45 8.88
N ASN A 253 -18.46 -19.19 9.12
CA ASN A 253 -19.63 -18.66 9.80
C ASN A 253 -19.39 -18.57 11.32
N ASN A 254 -20.18 -17.72 11.99
CA ASN A 254 -20.16 -17.48 13.43
C ASN A 254 -20.25 -18.79 14.25
N ASP A 255 -21.07 -19.75 13.81
CA ASP A 255 -21.25 -21.03 14.50
C ASP A 255 -19.95 -21.86 14.55
N LEU A 256 -19.16 -21.84 13.47
CA LEU A 256 -17.84 -22.48 13.43
C LEU A 256 -16.83 -21.73 14.31
N ILE A 257 -16.92 -20.40 14.38
CA ILE A 257 -16.09 -19.60 15.28
C ILE A 257 -16.41 -19.93 16.75
N GLU A 258 -17.69 -20.09 17.09
CA GLU A 258 -18.14 -20.50 18.42
C GLU A 258 -17.63 -21.90 18.78
N LEU A 259 -17.71 -22.87 17.84
CA LEU A 259 -17.15 -24.21 18.06
C LEU A 259 -15.64 -24.16 18.32
N ALA A 260 -14.90 -23.39 17.53
CA ALA A 260 -13.45 -23.22 17.72
C ALA A 260 -13.12 -22.53 19.06
N TYR A 261 -13.95 -21.58 19.48
CA TYR A 261 -13.84 -20.91 20.76
C TYR A 261 -14.05 -21.87 21.94
N ASN A 262 -15.12 -22.67 21.92
CA ASN A 262 -15.41 -23.65 22.97
C ASN A 262 -14.25 -24.66 23.10
N LYS A 263 -13.71 -25.16 21.98
CA LYS A 263 -12.51 -26.02 21.97
C LYS A 263 -11.27 -25.34 22.54
N CYS A 264 -11.11 -24.04 22.31
CA CYS A 264 -10.04 -23.25 22.90
C CYS A 264 -10.18 -23.18 24.42
N LEU A 265 -11.39 -22.94 24.93
CA LEU A 265 -11.66 -22.91 26.37
C LEU A 265 -11.44 -24.28 27.01
N ASP A 266 -11.92 -25.37 26.39
CA ASP A 266 -11.73 -26.73 26.89
C ASP A 266 -10.25 -27.11 27.00
N THR A 267 -9.42 -26.66 26.06
CA THR A 267 -7.99 -27.04 26.02
C THR A 267 -7.09 -26.10 26.83
N LYS A 268 -7.34 -24.80 26.78
CA LYS A 268 -6.44 -23.77 27.33
C LYS A 268 -7.00 -23.09 28.58
N SER A 269 -8.29 -23.26 28.87
CA SER A 269 -9.03 -22.55 29.93
C SER A 269 -8.94 -21.02 29.83
N LYS A 270 -8.49 -20.50 28.69
CA LYS A 270 -8.35 -19.08 28.38
C LYS A 270 -8.49 -18.85 26.88
N LEU A 271 -8.98 -17.67 26.51
CA LEU A 271 -9.09 -17.26 25.12
C LEU A 271 -7.71 -17.04 24.49
N SER A 272 -7.45 -17.73 23.39
CA SER A 272 -6.24 -17.60 22.60
C SER A 272 -6.57 -17.51 21.11
N PHE A 273 -6.46 -16.31 20.54
CA PHE A 273 -6.67 -16.07 19.10
C PHE A 273 -5.76 -16.93 18.22
N SER A 274 -4.50 -17.11 18.63
CA SER A 274 -3.54 -17.95 17.90
C SER A 274 -3.97 -19.42 17.87
N TYR A 275 -4.56 -19.92 18.97
CA TYR A 275 -5.04 -21.29 19.04
C TYR A 275 -6.29 -21.49 18.18
N ILE A 276 -7.26 -20.56 18.28
CA ILE A 276 -8.46 -20.55 17.45
C ILE A 276 -8.10 -20.49 15.96
N ASP A 277 -7.17 -19.61 15.59
CA ASP A 277 -6.66 -19.53 14.22
C ASP A 277 -6.02 -20.83 13.74
N GLY A 278 -5.30 -21.54 14.61
CA GLY A 278 -4.75 -22.86 14.30
C GLY A 278 -5.83 -23.91 14.00
N ILE A 279 -6.91 -23.94 14.78
CA ILE A 279 -8.06 -24.82 14.55
C ILE A 279 -8.71 -24.48 13.20
N LEU A 280 -9.03 -23.21 12.98
CA LEU A 280 -9.71 -22.75 11.76
C LEU A 280 -8.86 -22.98 10.50
N LYS A 281 -7.55 -22.75 10.57
CA LYS A 281 -6.64 -23.08 9.46
C LYS A 281 -6.58 -24.57 9.16
N ASN A 282 -6.65 -25.42 10.18
CA ASN A 282 -6.71 -26.87 9.97
C ASN A 282 -8.01 -27.26 9.26
N TRP A 283 -9.14 -26.72 9.71
CA TRP A 283 -10.45 -26.94 9.08
C TRP A 283 -10.50 -26.44 7.64
N ALA A 284 -9.90 -25.27 7.35
CA ALA A 284 -9.78 -24.76 5.99
C ALA A 284 -8.96 -25.70 5.08
N LYS A 285 -7.90 -26.34 5.60
CA LYS A 285 -7.10 -27.33 4.85
C LYS A 285 -7.87 -28.60 4.52
N VAL A 286 -8.73 -29.04 5.43
CA VAL A 286 -9.55 -30.25 5.27
C VAL A 286 -10.80 -29.98 4.42
N GLY A 287 -11.16 -28.70 4.21
CA GLY A 287 -12.35 -28.30 3.46
C GLY A 287 -13.64 -28.40 4.29
N VAL A 288 -13.54 -28.18 5.59
CA VAL A 288 -14.69 -28.20 6.51
C VAL A 288 -15.56 -26.96 6.31
N SER A 289 -16.83 -27.17 5.94
CA SER A 289 -17.82 -26.10 5.75
C SER A 289 -18.97 -26.14 6.76
N SER A 290 -19.18 -27.24 7.48
CA SER A 290 -20.24 -27.39 8.49
C SER A 290 -19.69 -27.73 9.88
N VAL A 291 -20.50 -27.47 10.91
CA VAL A 291 -20.20 -27.81 12.32
C VAL A 291 -20.00 -29.32 12.47
N GLU A 292 -20.83 -30.12 11.79
CA GLU A 292 -20.74 -31.59 11.82
C GLU A 292 -19.44 -32.08 11.17
N ASP A 293 -19.02 -31.46 10.06
CA ASP A 293 -17.77 -31.77 9.38
C ASP A 293 -16.56 -31.44 10.27
N ALA A 294 -16.64 -30.36 11.04
CA ALA A 294 -15.61 -29.94 11.97
C ALA A 294 -15.41 -30.99 13.08
N GLU A 295 -16.50 -31.49 13.66
CA GLU A 295 -16.44 -32.55 14.66
C GLU A 295 -15.91 -33.88 14.11
N GLN A 296 -16.30 -34.24 12.88
CA GLN A 296 -15.80 -35.45 12.22
C GLN A 296 -14.32 -35.35 11.88
N SER A 297 -13.87 -34.22 11.34
CA SER A 297 -12.47 -33.93 11.07
C SER A 297 -11.63 -34.04 12.35
N ASP A 298 -12.10 -33.47 13.46
CA ASP A 298 -11.40 -33.53 14.74
C ASP A 298 -11.30 -34.97 15.28
N LYS A 299 -12.36 -35.77 15.15
CA LYS A 299 -12.34 -37.21 15.50
C LYS A 299 -11.31 -37.97 14.67
N GLN A 300 -11.20 -37.69 13.37
CA GLN A 300 -10.21 -38.30 12.49
C GLN A 300 -8.78 -37.85 12.83
N HIS A 301 -8.60 -36.57 13.17
CA HIS A 301 -7.31 -36.02 13.56
C HIS A 301 -6.80 -36.63 14.88
N LYS A 302 -7.69 -36.80 15.86
CA LYS A 302 -7.37 -37.49 17.12
C LYS A 302 -6.98 -38.95 16.89
N LYS A 303 -7.68 -39.67 16.00
CA LYS A 303 -7.35 -41.05 15.61
C LYS A 303 -5.97 -41.17 14.91
N LYS A 304 -5.64 -40.23 14.02
CA LYS A 304 -4.32 -40.20 13.37
C LYS A 304 -3.19 -39.93 14.37
N TYR A 305 -3.38 -38.98 15.28
CA TYR A 305 -2.37 -38.71 16.32
C TYR A 305 -2.22 -39.88 17.31
N SER A 306 -3.31 -40.55 17.71
CA SER A 306 -3.23 -41.73 18.57
C SER A 306 -2.59 -42.94 17.89
N ALA A 307 -2.75 -43.09 16.56
CA ALA A 307 -2.08 -44.14 15.78
C ALA A 307 -0.58 -43.86 15.54
N VAL A 308 -0.13 -42.61 15.64
CA VAL A 308 1.29 -42.25 15.56
C VAL A 308 1.98 -42.33 16.94
N SER A 309 1.22 -42.28 18.02
CA SER A 309 1.71 -42.41 19.40
C SER A 309 1.66 -43.84 19.97
N GLU A 310 1.37 -44.86 19.17
CA GLU A 310 1.78 -46.22 19.52
C GLU A 310 3.29 -46.31 19.38
N ASP A 311 3.97 -46.01 20.49
CA ASP A 311 5.42 -45.99 20.70
C ASP A 311 6.13 -47.16 19.99
N LYS A 312 6.83 -46.84 18.90
CA LYS A 312 8.08 -47.55 18.63
C LYS A 312 9.13 -46.90 19.52
N PRO A 313 9.64 -47.56 20.57
CA PRO A 313 10.72 -47.00 21.38
C PRO A 313 11.90 -46.66 20.47
N SER A 314 12.62 -45.58 20.80
CA SER A 314 13.77 -45.06 20.05
C SER A 314 14.97 -46.03 19.97
N TYR A 315 14.86 -47.21 20.58
CA TYR A 315 15.86 -48.26 20.57
C TYR A 315 15.22 -49.56 20.05
N ASP A 316 15.91 -50.22 19.13
CA ASP A 316 15.53 -51.54 18.65
C ASP A 316 15.88 -52.58 19.72
N LEU A 317 14.87 -53.10 20.40
CA LEU A 317 15.03 -54.14 21.42
C LEU A 317 15.69 -55.41 20.85
N ASN A 318 15.51 -55.71 19.56
CA ASN A 318 16.17 -56.86 18.93
C ASN A 318 17.68 -56.63 18.77
N GLU A 319 18.10 -55.39 18.57
CA GLU A 319 19.52 -55.04 18.47
C GLU A 319 20.20 -55.19 19.84
N TYR A 320 19.52 -54.78 20.92
CA TYR A 320 20.00 -54.98 22.30
C TYR A 320 20.01 -56.47 22.69
N GLU A 321 19.00 -57.24 22.32
CA GLU A 321 18.91 -58.67 22.63
C GLU A 321 19.95 -59.49 21.87
N ASN A 322 20.24 -59.13 20.61
CA ASN A 322 21.35 -59.70 19.84
C ASN A 322 22.71 -59.29 20.41
N PHE A 323 22.87 -58.05 20.85
CA PHE A 323 24.08 -57.60 21.54
C PHE A 323 24.29 -58.42 22.83
N ALA A 324 23.27 -58.55 23.68
CA ALA A 324 23.35 -59.31 24.93
C ALA A 324 23.62 -60.82 24.71
N ARG A 325 23.09 -61.42 23.63
CA ARG A 325 23.36 -62.83 23.28
C ARG A 325 24.78 -63.07 22.76
N ASN A 326 25.36 -62.09 22.08
CA ASN A 326 26.69 -62.19 21.50
C ASN A 326 27.79 -61.50 22.33
N TYR A 327 27.45 -60.94 23.49
CA TYR A 327 28.42 -60.31 24.38
C TYR A 327 29.18 -61.38 25.17
N ASP A 328 30.45 -61.59 24.80
CA ASP A 328 31.34 -62.50 25.52
C ASP A 328 31.91 -61.78 26.77
N PHE A 329 31.60 -62.32 27.95
CA PHE A 329 32.09 -61.79 29.23
C PHE A 329 33.57 -62.13 29.50
N GLY A 330 34.23 -62.89 28.61
CA GLY A 330 35.61 -63.33 28.75
C GLY A 330 36.67 -62.22 28.70
N ASP A 331 36.38 -61.09 28.05
CA ASP A 331 37.34 -60.00 27.81
C ASP A 331 37.06 -58.75 28.68
N ALA A 332 36.37 -58.94 29.82
CA ALA A 332 36.11 -57.88 30.76
C ALA A 332 37.41 -57.47 31.50
N PRO A 333 37.82 -56.18 31.48
CA PRO A 333 39.12 -55.70 31.97
C PRO A 333 39.35 -55.86 33.49
N TRP A 334 38.37 -56.38 34.22
CA TRP A 334 38.42 -56.61 35.67
C TRP A 334 38.88 -58.03 36.04
N ASN A 335 39.10 -58.91 35.05
CA ASN A 335 39.40 -60.33 35.30
C ASN A 335 40.90 -60.65 35.43
N VAL A 336 41.77 -59.64 35.62
CA VAL A 336 43.19 -59.87 35.91
C VAL A 336 43.36 -60.10 37.41
N ARG A 337 43.15 -61.34 37.87
CA ARG A 337 43.73 -61.81 39.14
C ARG A 337 45.25 -61.76 38.99
N LYS A 338 45.91 -60.90 39.77
CA LYS A 338 47.34 -61.03 40.05
C LYS A 338 47.55 -62.25 40.95
N GLU A 339 47.83 -63.39 40.33
CA GLU A 339 48.54 -64.50 40.96
C GLU A 339 50.05 -64.30 40.72
N GLU A 340 50.83 -64.54 41.77
CA GLU A 340 52.31 -64.69 41.81
C GLU A 340 53.11 -63.36 41.68
N ASP A 341 54.03 -63.02 42.58
CA ASP A 341 55.19 -63.83 42.96
C ASP A 341 55.53 -63.86 44.47
N GLN A 342 56.18 -64.98 44.81
CA GLN A 342 56.76 -65.45 46.07
C GLN A 342 57.86 -64.58 46.67
#